data_AF-A0JWW9-F1
#
_entry.id   AF-A0JWW9-F1
#
_cell.length_a   1.000
_cell.length_b   1.000
_cell.length_c   1.000
_cell.angle_alpha   90.00
_cell.angle_beta   90.00
_cell.angle_gamma   90.00
#
_symmetry.space_group_name_H-M   'P 1'
#
loop_
_entity.id
_entity.type
_entity.pdbx_description
1 polymer ?
#
loop_
_entity_poly.entity_id
_entity_poly.type
_entity_poly.pdbx_seq_one_letter_code
_entity_poly.pdbx_strand_id
1 'polypeptide(L)'
;MENSVTDRLWDRDVQEFISACRQEKLSDIALDHRPGANGRVLLDVSATYRSRKGRIVPVGYRWADSRSGLAAEVYAGKAKAPAGVELDGLFRLALRAGLWAERRHVAFALLAVRDVQSKADGVSSRLQLEYLKALGANESDSTASLLRGTGDSAGDPERMALIAQARGLTMQTLNDLAYLYGSRSGHDEP
;
A
#
# COMPACT_ATOMS: atom_id res chain seq x y z
N MET A 1 -22.52 20.67 -12.68
CA MET A 1 -21.89 19.63 -13.53
C MET A 1 -20.38 19.66 -13.29
N GLU A 2 -19.92 19.15 -12.13
CA GLU A 2 -18.50 19.27 -11.70
C GLU A 2 -17.88 17.93 -11.25
N ASN A 3 -18.45 16.78 -11.63
CA ASN A 3 -17.88 15.47 -11.24
C ASN A 3 -16.85 14.91 -12.26
N SER A 4 -16.68 15.53 -13.43
CA SER A 4 -15.93 14.91 -14.52
C SER A 4 -14.40 14.95 -14.35
N VAL A 5 -13.86 15.92 -13.61
CA VAL A 5 -12.41 16.03 -13.41
C VAL A 5 -11.96 15.17 -12.22
N THR A 6 -12.75 15.12 -11.15
CA THR A 6 -12.49 14.25 -9.99
C THR A 6 -12.63 12.77 -10.33
N ASP A 7 -13.63 12.37 -11.13
CA ASP A 7 -13.78 10.98 -11.59
C ASP A 7 -12.63 10.58 -12.54
N ARG A 8 -12.18 11.47 -13.43
CA ARG A 8 -11.03 11.18 -14.34
C ARG A 8 -9.69 11.10 -13.62
N LEU A 9 -9.49 11.90 -12.57
CA LEU A 9 -8.28 11.83 -11.75
C LEU A 9 -8.29 10.59 -10.85
N TRP A 10 -9.46 10.17 -10.39
CA TRP A 10 -9.66 8.89 -9.70
C TRP A 10 -9.30 7.71 -10.62
N ASP A 11 -9.82 7.71 -11.85
CA ASP A 11 -9.45 6.72 -12.86
C ASP A 11 -7.93 6.72 -13.07
N ARG A 12 -7.29 7.89 -13.18
CA ARG A 12 -5.86 7.97 -13.39
C ARG A 12 -5.05 7.35 -12.24
N ASP A 13 -5.29 7.73 -10.99
CA ASP A 13 -4.50 7.25 -9.85
C ASP A 13 -4.69 5.74 -9.64
N VAL A 14 -5.92 5.24 -9.83
CA VAL A 14 -6.23 3.80 -9.80
C VAL A 14 -5.53 3.07 -10.95
N GLN A 15 -5.56 3.61 -12.17
CA GLN A 15 -4.86 3.02 -13.31
C GLN A 15 -3.33 3.03 -13.12
N GLU A 16 -2.77 4.08 -12.52
CA GLU A 16 -1.35 4.13 -12.18
C GLU A 16 -0.99 3.07 -11.12
N PHE A 17 -1.83 2.85 -10.12
CA PHE A 17 -1.66 1.77 -9.14
C PHE A 17 -1.78 0.37 -9.78
N ILE A 18 -2.78 0.16 -10.65
CA ILE A 18 -2.95 -1.09 -11.42
C ILE A 18 -1.71 -1.35 -12.28
N SER A 19 -1.18 -0.32 -12.95
CA SER A 19 0.02 -0.40 -13.76
C SER A 19 1.25 -0.78 -12.92
N ALA A 20 1.40 -0.20 -11.73
CA ALA A 20 2.46 -0.56 -10.79
C ALA A 20 2.35 -2.02 -10.29
N CYS A 21 1.13 -2.56 -10.15
CA CYS A 21 0.93 -3.95 -9.75
C CYS A 21 1.29 -4.96 -10.84
N ARG A 22 1.21 -4.57 -12.12
CA ARG A 22 1.53 -5.44 -13.29
C ARG A 22 3.03 -5.74 -13.47
N GLN A 23 3.87 -5.40 -12.50
CA GLN A 23 5.31 -5.57 -12.60
C GLN A 23 5.72 -7.05 -12.66
N GLU A 24 6.36 -7.45 -13.76
CA GLU A 24 6.77 -8.84 -14.03
C GLU A 24 7.74 -9.44 -13.00
N LYS A 25 8.41 -8.60 -12.20
CA LYS A 25 9.38 -9.04 -11.19
C LYS A 25 8.77 -9.33 -9.83
N LEU A 26 7.54 -8.89 -9.61
CA LEU A 26 6.81 -9.08 -8.37
C LEU A 26 5.74 -10.15 -8.58
N SER A 27 5.29 -10.74 -7.49
CA SER A 27 4.14 -11.64 -7.44
C SER A 27 3.61 -11.63 -6.01
N ASP A 28 2.38 -12.07 -5.78
CA ASP A 28 1.79 -12.12 -4.43
C ASP A 28 1.89 -10.77 -3.71
N ILE A 29 1.57 -9.67 -4.43
CA ILE A 29 1.61 -8.33 -3.85
C ILE A 29 0.50 -8.25 -2.80
N ALA A 30 0.88 -7.93 -1.57
CA ALA A 30 -0.05 -7.71 -0.47
C ALA A 30 0.28 -6.39 0.22
N LEU A 31 -0.77 -5.63 0.50
CA LEU A 31 -0.71 -4.35 1.18
C LEU A 31 -1.26 -4.51 2.60
N ASP A 32 -0.60 -3.86 3.56
CA ASP A 32 -1.05 -3.82 4.95
C ASP A 32 -0.91 -2.39 5.51
N HIS A 33 -1.65 -2.10 6.57
CA HIS A 33 -1.58 -0.83 7.26
C HIS A 33 -1.12 -1.00 8.70
N ARG A 34 -0.05 -0.30 9.06
CA ARG A 34 0.35 -0.16 10.47
C ARG A 34 0.00 1.21 11.04
N PRO A 35 -0.36 1.28 12.34
CA PRO A 35 -0.54 2.57 12.99
C PRO A 35 0.80 3.31 13.06
N GLY A 36 0.83 4.54 12.58
CA GLY A 36 1.95 5.47 12.74
C GLY A 36 1.78 6.36 13.96
N ALA A 37 2.81 7.14 14.27
CA ALA A 37 2.71 8.20 15.27
C ALA A 37 1.66 9.24 14.82
N ASN A 38 0.87 9.74 15.77
CA ASN A 38 -0.15 10.80 15.58
C ASN A 38 -1.37 10.38 14.74
N GLY A 39 -1.75 9.10 14.76
CA GLY A 39 -2.95 8.62 14.05
C GLY A 39 -2.81 8.54 12.53
N ARG A 40 -1.62 8.83 11.99
CA ARG A 40 -1.32 8.57 10.58
C ARG A 40 -1.29 7.08 10.33
N VAL A 41 -1.95 6.66 9.26
CA VAL A 41 -1.89 5.28 8.79
C VAL A 41 -0.70 5.17 7.84
N LEU A 42 0.09 4.12 8.03
CA LEU A 42 1.29 3.89 7.24
C LEU A 42 1.14 2.59 6.47
N LEU A 43 1.38 2.69 5.17
CA LEU A 43 1.23 1.59 4.24
C LEU A 43 2.52 0.79 4.13
N ASP A 44 2.39 -0.50 4.36
CA ASP A 44 3.41 -1.50 4.11
C ASP A 44 3.02 -2.29 2.84
N VAL A 45 4.03 -2.64 2.03
CA VAL A 45 3.86 -3.46 0.83
C VAL A 45 4.80 -4.65 0.93
N SER A 46 4.25 -5.85 0.75
CA SER A 46 5.00 -7.09 0.65
C SER A 46 4.73 -7.74 -0.70
N ALA A 47 5.74 -8.40 -1.25
CA ALA A 47 5.66 -9.12 -2.49
C ALA A 47 6.71 -10.23 -2.54
N THR A 48 6.58 -11.10 -3.53
CA THR A 48 7.51 -12.18 -3.83
C THR A 48 8.31 -11.85 -5.09
N TYR A 49 9.64 -11.86 -4.96
CA TYR A 49 10.57 -11.91 -6.07
C TYR A 49 10.98 -13.36 -6.36
N ARG A 50 10.77 -13.82 -7.60
CA ARG A 50 11.26 -15.13 -8.05
C ARG A 50 12.62 -14.98 -8.72
N SER A 51 13.64 -15.53 -8.08
CA SER A 51 15.01 -15.59 -8.61
C SER A 51 15.09 -16.50 -9.83
N ARG A 52 16.06 -16.25 -10.71
CA ARG A 52 16.39 -17.11 -11.86
C ARG A 52 16.68 -18.56 -11.47
N LYS A 53 17.11 -18.82 -10.24
CA LYS A 53 17.35 -20.17 -9.70
C LYS A 53 16.08 -20.81 -9.10
N GLY A 54 14.90 -20.22 -9.32
CA GLY A 54 13.63 -20.69 -8.74
C GLY A 54 13.42 -20.33 -7.27
N ARG A 55 14.38 -19.63 -6.64
CA ARG A 55 14.25 -19.23 -5.23
C ARG A 55 13.19 -18.14 -5.08
N ILE A 56 12.24 -18.37 -4.17
CA ILE A 56 11.26 -17.38 -3.73
C ILE A 56 11.94 -16.48 -2.68
N VAL A 57 11.95 -15.18 -2.93
CA VAL A 57 12.54 -14.19 -2.02
C VAL A 57 11.46 -13.17 -1.66
N PRO A 58 11.10 -13.03 -0.37
CA PRO A 58 10.20 -11.97 0.04
C PRO A 58 10.90 -10.62 -0.13
N VAL A 59 10.22 -9.68 -0.77
CA VAL A 59 10.67 -8.30 -0.95
C VAL A 59 9.56 -7.37 -0.48
N GLY A 60 9.90 -6.18 -0.02
CA GLY A 60 8.87 -5.27 0.43
C GLY A 60 9.37 -3.91 0.88
N TYR A 61 8.40 -3.06 1.14
CA TYR A 61 8.51 -1.76 1.77
C TYR A 61 7.74 -1.83 3.07
N ARG A 62 8.35 -1.38 4.15
CA ARG A 62 7.65 -1.27 5.42
C ARG A 62 8.19 -0.12 6.24
N TRP A 63 7.38 0.35 7.18
CA TRP A 63 7.90 1.18 8.25
C TRP A 63 8.49 0.29 9.34
N ALA A 64 9.53 0.75 10.02
CA ALA A 64 10.18 0.04 11.12
C ALA A 64 10.65 1.03 12.18
N ASP A 65 10.65 0.60 13.44
CA ASP A 65 11.14 1.41 14.54
C ASP A 65 12.67 1.59 14.42
N SER A 66 13.11 2.83 14.55
CA SER A 66 14.51 3.23 14.54
C SER A 66 14.84 4.07 15.77
N ARG A 67 16.13 4.30 16.03
CA ARG A 67 16.59 5.10 17.18
C ARG A 67 16.03 6.52 17.20
N SER A 68 15.69 7.07 16.03
CA SER A 68 15.13 8.42 15.86
C SER A 68 13.63 8.42 15.60
N GLY A 69 12.93 7.32 15.89
CA GLY A 69 11.51 7.14 15.60
C GLY A 69 11.27 6.23 14.40
N LEU A 70 10.09 6.33 13.80
CA LEU A 70 9.69 5.43 12.74
C LEU A 70 10.35 5.79 11.40
N ALA A 71 10.96 4.82 10.73
CA ALA A 71 11.64 5.00 9.45
C ALA A 71 11.19 3.98 8.41
N ALA A 72 11.04 4.43 7.16
CA ALA A 72 10.75 3.55 6.05
C ALA A 72 11.98 2.74 5.64
N GLU A 73 11.82 1.43 5.48
CA GLU A 73 12.84 0.51 4.98
C GLU A 73 12.30 -0.35 3.83
N VAL A 74 13.20 -0.71 2.91
CA VAL A 74 12.98 -1.77 1.94
C VAL A 74 13.77 -3.00 2.31
N TYR A 75 13.25 -4.18 1.99
CA TYR A 75 13.87 -5.44 2.34
C TYR A 75 13.86 -6.45 1.20
N ALA A 76 14.84 -7.35 1.22
CA ALA A 76 14.93 -8.52 0.36
C ALA A 76 15.43 -9.71 1.21
N GLY A 77 14.56 -10.70 1.43
CA GLY A 77 14.79 -11.77 2.38
C GLY A 77 15.01 -11.21 3.79
N LYS A 78 16.16 -11.53 4.39
CA LYS A 78 16.57 -11.01 5.71
C LYS A 78 17.31 -9.68 5.64
N ALA A 79 17.71 -9.24 4.44
CA ALA A 79 18.48 -8.02 4.28
C ALA A 79 17.53 -6.82 4.17
N LYS A 80 17.91 -5.68 4.77
CA LYS A 80 17.11 -4.45 4.80
C LYS A 80 17.96 -3.19 4.63
N ALA A 81 17.38 -2.14 4.06
CA ALA A 81 18.02 -0.84 3.86
C ALA A 81 16.98 0.29 3.99
N PRO A 82 17.38 1.52 4.30
CA PRO A 82 16.47 2.67 4.29
C PRO A 82 15.75 2.80 2.94
N ALA A 83 14.48 3.18 2.94
CA ALA A 83 13.71 3.34 1.71
C ALA A 83 14.18 4.51 0.83
N GLY A 84 14.99 5.43 1.36
CA GLY A 84 15.59 6.51 0.58
C GLY A 84 16.88 6.14 -0.17
N VAL A 85 17.36 4.89 -0.10
CA VAL A 85 18.62 4.54 -0.78
C VAL A 85 18.47 4.56 -2.31
N GLU A 86 19.49 5.09 -2.98
CA GLU A 86 19.63 5.07 -4.44
C GLU A 86 19.96 3.66 -4.96
N LEU A 87 20.05 3.53 -6.29
CA LEU A 87 20.25 2.26 -6.99
C LEU A 87 21.48 1.48 -6.49
N ASP A 88 22.60 2.16 -6.22
CA ASP A 88 23.80 1.54 -5.68
C ASP A 88 23.58 0.94 -4.29
N GLY A 89 22.76 1.60 -3.46
CA GLY A 89 22.33 1.07 -2.17
C GLY A 89 21.46 -0.17 -2.30
N LEU A 90 20.60 -0.22 -3.33
CA LEU A 90 19.80 -1.40 -3.66
C LEU A 90 20.66 -2.57 -4.17
N PHE A 91 21.72 -2.30 -4.94
CA PHE A 91 22.68 -3.34 -5.34
C PHE A 91 23.41 -3.94 -4.12
N ARG A 92 23.81 -3.11 -3.15
CA ARG A 92 24.41 -3.58 -1.90
C ARG A 92 23.41 -4.39 -1.06
N LEU A 93 22.13 -4.00 -1.08
CA LEU A 93 21.06 -4.75 -0.44
C LEU A 93 20.89 -6.14 -1.07
N ALA A 94 20.85 -6.23 -2.41
CA ALA A 94 20.77 -7.50 -3.13
C ALA A 94 21.98 -8.42 -2.86
N LEU A 95 23.18 -7.83 -2.75
CA LEU A 95 24.38 -8.58 -2.35
C LEU A 95 24.21 -9.18 -0.95
N ARG A 96 23.77 -8.39 0.04
CA ARG A 96 23.51 -8.88 1.41
C ARG A 96 22.41 -9.93 1.48
N ALA A 97 21.47 -9.93 0.53
CA ALA A 97 20.44 -10.96 0.39
C ALA A 97 20.96 -12.25 -0.28
N GLY A 98 22.23 -12.30 -0.70
CA GLY A 98 22.82 -13.44 -1.41
C GLY A 98 22.42 -13.53 -2.89
N LEU A 99 22.00 -12.41 -3.49
CA LEU A 99 21.45 -12.34 -4.86
C LEU A 99 22.38 -11.55 -5.81
N TRP A 100 23.69 -11.63 -5.62
CA TRP A 100 24.69 -10.86 -6.37
C TRP A 100 24.56 -11.00 -7.90
N ALA A 101 24.35 -12.22 -8.40
CA ALA A 101 24.21 -12.51 -9.82
C ALA A 101 22.94 -11.88 -10.44
N GLU A 102 21.97 -11.53 -9.60
CA GLU A 102 20.68 -10.97 -10.00
C GLU A 102 20.47 -9.55 -9.44
N ARG A 103 21.54 -8.89 -8.96
CA ARG A 103 21.45 -7.63 -8.21
C ARG A 103 20.65 -6.54 -8.93
N ARG A 104 20.73 -6.49 -10.26
CA ARG A 104 19.95 -5.55 -11.09
C ARG A 104 18.46 -5.85 -11.03
N HIS A 105 18.07 -7.12 -11.17
CA HIS A 105 16.66 -7.54 -11.12
C HIS A 105 16.06 -7.33 -9.73
N VAL A 106 16.82 -7.65 -8.68
CA VAL A 106 16.38 -7.40 -7.30
C VAL A 106 16.23 -5.90 -7.03
N ALA A 107 17.17 -5.07 -7.49
CA ALA A 107 17.05 -3.62 -7.35
C ALA A 107 15.80 -3.08 -8.07
N PHE A 108 15.51 -3.54 -9.29
CA PHE A 108 14.29 -3.16 -10.00
C PHE A 108 13.02 -3.67 -9.30
N ALA A 109 13.03 -4.88 -8.74
CA ALA A 109 11.92 -5.37 -7.92
C ALA A 109 11.68 -4.47 -6.70
N LEU A 110 12.74 -4.02 -6.02
CA LEU A 110 12.63 -3.12 -4.87
C LEU A 110 12.17 -1.72 -5.27
N LEU A 111 12.56 -1.22 -6.44
CA LEU A 111 12.01 0.03 -6.99
C LEU A 111 10.53 -0.12 -7.33
N ALA A 112 10.13 -1.24 -7.95
CA ALA A 112 8.74 -1.55 -8.24
C ALA A 112 7.88 -1.60 -6.96
N VAL A 113 8.39 -2.23 -5.90
CA VAL A 113 7.71 -2.24 -4.59
C VAL A 113 7.52 -0.82 -4.03
N ARG A 114 8.52 0.06 -4.16
CA ARG A 114 8.39 1.47 -3.75
C ARG A 114 7.35 2.20 -4.58
N ASP A 115 7.31 1.94 -5.88
CA ASP A 115 6.33 2.54 -6.78
C ASP A 115 4.91 2.08 -6.41
N VAL A 116 4.70 0.77 -6.22
CA VAL A 116 3.44 0.20 -5.72
C VAL A 116 3.00 0.88 -4.42
N GLN A 117 3.91 1.04 -3.46
CA GLN A 117 3.60 1.71 -2.19
C GLN A 117 3.19 3.17 -2.40
N SER A 118 3.94 3.92 -3.20
CA SER A 118 3.65 5.33 -3.51
C SER A 118 2.28 5.51 -4.19
N LYS A 119 1.97 4.66 -5.17
CA LYS A 119 0.69 4.70 -5.89
C LYS A 119 -0.48 4.28 -5.01
N ALA A 120 -0.31 3.22 -4.22
CA ALA A 120 -1.32 2.78 -3.28
C ALA A 120 -1.60 3.82 -2.19
N ASP A 121 -0.57 4.50 -1.67
CA ASP A 121 -0.73 5.60 -0.72
C ASP A 121 -1.58 6.73 -1.31
N GLY A 122 -1.33 7.10 -2.57
CA GLY A 122 -2.11 8.10 -3.30
C GLY A 122 -3.59 7.73 -3.49
N VAL A 123 -3.88 6.45 -3.73
CA VAL A 123 -5.26 5.94 -3.89
C VAL A 123 -5.96 5.77 -2.53
N SER A 124 -5.22 5.35 -1.50
CA SER A 124 -5.77 4.96 -0.19
C SER A 124 -6.55 6.09 0.50
N SER A 125 -5.99 7.30 0.53
CA SER A 125 -6.60 8.44 1.22
C SER A 125 -7.96 8.82 0.63
N ARG A 126 -8.13 8.65 -0.69
CA ARG A 126 -9.39 8.95 -1.39
C ARG A 126 -10.40 7.81 -1.23
N LEU A 127 -9.98 6.56 -1.38
CA LEU A 127 -10.85 5.39 -1.11
C LEU A 127 -11.44 5.46 0.29
N GLN A 128 -10.60 5.76 1.28
CA GLN A 128 -11.05 5.82 2.66
C GLN A 128 -12.11 6.91 2.85
N LEU A 129 -11.95 8.06 2.20
CA LEU A 129 -12.93 9.15 2.25
C LEU A 129 -14.24 8.77 1.55
N GLU A 130 -14.20 8.08 0.42
CA GLU A 130 -15.42 7.59 -0.26
C GLU A 130 -16.14 6.52 0.56
N TYR A 131 -15.41 5.57 1.17
CA TYR A 131 -16.03 4.60 2.07
C TYR A 131 -16.61 5.24 3.31
N LEU A 132 -15.94 6.24 3.89
CA LEU A 132 -16.48 7.02 5.01
C LEU A 132 -17.79 7.72 4.64
N LYS A 133 -17.86 8.34 3.46
CA LYS A 133 -19.11 8.94 2.95
C LYS A 133 -20.21 7.90 2.77
N ALA A 134 -19.88 6.75 2.15
CA ALA A 134 -20.85 5.70 1.89
C ALA A 134 -21.40 5.08 3.20
N LEU A 135 -20.54 4.85 4.19
CA LEU A 135 -20.93 4.34 5.49
C LEU A 135 -21.77 5.37 6.27
N GLY A 136 -21.36 6.64 6.29
CA GLY A 136 -22.13 7.71 6.96
C GLY A 136 -23.44 8.09 6.26
N ALA A 137 -23.54 7.88 4.94
CA ALA A 137 -24.78 8.08 4.18
C ALA A 137 -25.82 6.99 4.46
N ASN A 138 -25.39 5.78 4.85
CA ASN A 138 -26.31 4.71 5.26
C ASN A 138 -26.86 4.90 6.69
N GLU A 139 -26.27 5.79 7.49
CA GLU A 139 -26.76 6.19 8.82
C GLU A 139 -27.68 7.43 8.78
N SER A 140 -28.12 7.86 7.59
CA SER A 140 -28.88 9.11 7.37
C SER A 140 -30.34 9.12 7.85
N ASP A 141 -30.69 8.32 8.85
CA ASP A 141 -31.85 8.61 9.72
C ASP A 141 -31.42 9.16 11.10
N SER A 142 -30.11 9.30 11.39
CA SER A 142 -29.63 9.87 12.66
C SER A 142 -28.44 10.84 12.56
N THR A 143 -27.80 10.99 11.39
CA THR A 143 -26.55 11.79 11.25
C THR A 143 -26.73 13.28 10.97
N ALA A 144 -27.94 13.76 10.66
CA ALA A 144 -28.19 15.20 10.50
C ALA A 144 -27.92 15.99 11.80
N SER A 145 -27.92 15.32 12.95
CA SER A 145 -27.59 15.91 14.25
C SER A 145 -26.08 15.88 14.58
N LEU A 146 -25.26 15.09 13.88
CA LEU A 146 -23.81 14.95 14.16
C LEU A 146 -22.92 15.95 13.40
N LEU A 147 -23.42 16.49 12.28
CA LEU A 147 -22.68 17.47 11.45
C LEU A 147 -22.91 18.94 11.87
N ARG A 148 -23.94 19.23 12.68
CA ARG A 148 -24.16 20.55 13.30
C ARG A 148 -23.54 20.55 14.69
N GLY A 149 -22.28 20.95 14.76
CA GLY A 149 -21.48 20.88 15.97
C GLY A 149 -22.14 21.40 17.25
N THR A 150 -22.06 20.59 18.30
CA THR A 150 -21.77 21.05 19.65
C THR A 150 -21.22 19.86 20.44
N GLY A 151 -19.90 19.82 20.63
CA GLY A 151 -19.26 18.79 21.42
C GLY A 151 -17.91 18.39 20.85
N ASP A 152 -16.85 18.97 21.40
CA ASP A 152 -15.54 18.32 21.45
C ASP A 152 -15.74 16.89 21.98
N SER A 153 -15.69 15.92 21.10
CA SER A 153 -15.57 14.51 21.47
C SER A 153 -14.52 13.91 20.54
N ALA A 154 -13.28 14.30 20.82
CA ALA A 154 -12.12 13.51 20.47
C ALA A 154 -12.26 12.14 21.13
N GLY A 155 -12.92 11.20 20.45
CA GLY A 155 -13.08 9.82 20.93
C GLY A 155 -14.46 9.18 20.81
N ASP A 156 -15.37 9.69 19.98
CA ASP A 156 -16.63 8.97 19.72
C ASP A 156 -16.34 7.55 19.16
N PRO A 157 -16.68 6.48 19.91
CA PRO A 157 -16.37 5.11 19.52
C PRO A 157 -17.03 4.71 18.19
N GLU A 158 -18.20 5.28 17.87
CA GLU A 158 -18.90 5.00 16.61
C GLU A 158 -18.13 5.58 15.43
N ARG A 159 -17.69 6.83 15.54
CA ARG A 159 -16.82 7.46 14.53
C ARG A 159 -15.51 6.70 14.35
N MET A 160 -14.91 6.21 15.43
CA MET A 160 -13.69 5.39 15.35
C MET A 160 -13.93 4.04 14.68
N ALA A 161 -15.09 3.42 14.92
CA ALA A 161 -15.51 2.18 14.27
C ALA A 161 -15.72 2.39 12.76
N LEU A 162 -16.39 3.47 12.35
CA LEU A 162 -16.58 3.83 10.94
C LEU A 162 -15.25 4.07 10.22
N ILE A 163 -14.31 4.78 10.86
CA ILE A 163 -12.95 4.98 10.33
C ILE A 163 -12.21 3.66 10.16
N ALA A 164 -12.30 2.77 11.14
CA ALA A 164 -11.69 1.45 11.08
C ALA A 164 -12.30 0.59 9.96
N GLN A 165 -13.63 0.62 9.80
CA GLN A 165 -14.35 -0.10 8.76
C GLN A 165 -14.00 0.42 7.36
N ALA A 166 -14.06 1.74 7.16
CA ALA A 166 -13.67 2.37 5.89
C ALA A 166 -12.23 2.01 5.51
N ARG A 167 -11.31 2.01 6.49
CA ARG A 167 -9.92 1.58 6.29
C ARG A 167 -9.82 0.11 5.91
N GLY A 168 -10.60 -0.76 6.53
CA GLY A 168 -10.68 -2.18 6.18
C GLY A 168 -11.11 -2.39 4.73
N LEU A 169 -12.16 -1.69 4.30
CA LEU A 169 -12.65 -1.72 2.91
C LEU A 169 -11.60 -1.19 1.94
N THR A 170 -10.95 -0.07 2.23
CA THR A 170 -9.84 0.45 1.42
C THR A 170 -8.75 -0.59 1.21
N MET A 171 -8.34 -1.28 2.28
CA MET A 171 -7.29 -2.30 2.18
C MET A 171 -7.73 -3.52 1.40
N GLN A 172 -8.98 -3.94 1.57
CA GLN A 172 -9.55 -5.02 0.77
C GLN A 172 -9.51 -4.65 -0.71
N THR A 173 -10.00 -3.47 -1.09
CA THR A 173 -10.00 -3.02 -2.50
C THR A 173 -8.60 -2.93 -3.08
N LEU A 174 -7.62 -2.39 -2.35
CA LEU A 174 -6.25 -2.31 -2.83
C LEU A 174 -5.63 -3.70 -3.04
N ASN A 175 -5.89 -4.64 -2.12
CA ASN A 175 -5.42 -6.02 -2.26
C ASN A 175 -6.14 -6.76 -3.39
N ASP A 176 -7.44 -6.54 -3.58
CA ASP A 176 -8.22 -7.13 -4.69
C ASP A 176 -7.67 -6.65 -6.03
N LEU A 177 -7.40 -5.34 -6.17
CA LEU A 177 -6.76 -4.79 -7.37
C LEU A 177 -5.35 -5.36 -7.58
N ALA A 178 -4.55 -5.45 -6.52
CA ALA A 178 -3.20 -6.03 -6.59
C ALA A 178 -3.23 -7.52 -6.97
N TYR A 179 -4.24 -8.26 -6.53
CA TYR A 179 -4.45 -9.67 -6.87
C TYR A 179 -4.91 -9.82 -8.33
N LEU A 180 -5.94 -9.08 -8.75
CA LEU A 180 -6.52 -9.16 -10.10
C LEU A 180 -5.55 -8.71 -11.20
N TYR A 181 -4.72 -7.71 -10.91
CA TYR A 181 -3.81 -7.13 -11.90
C TYR A 181 -2.34 -7.42 -11.64
N GLY A 182 -2.01 -8.09 -10.55
CA GLY A 182 -0.68 -8.62 -10.32
C GLY A 182 -0.31 -9.64 -11.38
N SER A 183 0.97 -9.74 -11.69
CA SER A 183 1.58 -10.67 -12.66
C SER A 183 1.37 -12.18 -12.37
N ARG A 184 0.49 -12.53 -11.42
CA ARG A 184 0.03 -13.88 -11.10
C ARG A 184 -1.44 -14.16 -11.41
N SER A 185 -2.24 -13.21 -11.88
CA SER A 185 -3.63 -13.45 -12.27
C SER A 185 -3.80 -14.34 -13.53
N GLY A 186 -2.74 -15.03 -13.98
CA GLY A 186 -2.75 -15.92 -15.14
C GLY A 186 -2.07 -17.29 -14.94
N HIS A 187 -1.88 -17.77 -13.70
CA HIS A 187 -1.38 -19.12 -13.45
C HIS A 187 -2.26 -19.89 -12.44
N ASP A 188 -3.56 -19.92 -12.71
CA ASP A 188 -4.39 -21.08 -12.39
C ASP A 188 -4.65 -21.82 -13.70
N GLU A 189 -3.78 -22.77 -14.05
CA GLU A 189 -4.21 -23.97 -14.77
C GLU A 189 -3.48 -25.18 -14.16
N PRO A 190 -4.20 -26.29 -13.88
CA PRO A 190 -3.66 -27.52 -13.32
C PRO A 190 -2.74 -28.30 -14.27
#